data_AF-G0H223-F1
#
_entry.id   AF-G0H223-F1
#
_cell.length_a   1.000
_cell.length_b   1.000
_cell.length_c   1.000
_cell.angle_alpha   90.00
_cell.angle_beta   90.00
_cell.angle_gamma   90.00
#
_symmetry.space_group_name_H-M   'P 1'
#
loop_
_entity.id
_entity.type
_entity.pdbx_description
1 polymer ?
#
loop_
_entity_poly.entity_id
_entity_poly.type
_entity_poly.pdbx_seq_one_letter_code
_entity_poly.pdbx_strand_id
1 'polypeptide(L)'
;MKTVHEINEKIRNGDAVVVTAEEMIDIVDELGAEKAAVEIDVVTTGTFGAMCSSGAFLNFGHSDPPIKMCKTYLNGVEAYSGIAAVDAYLGATQTNSDDDIDISYGGSHVLEDLVAGKEIELVAEGYTTDCYPRKKVETTITIDDLNQAILVNPRNCYQSYNGATNSTEEKIYTYMGALLPEFGNLNYSGAGQLNPLQNDFNKETKTYNTLGMGTRIFLGGAQGYIAGSGTQHSPNGGFGTLMVQGDLKEMSTKYLRGATIPKYGSTLYMGIGIPIPVLNAEIAKTCAIKDEDIAIPILDYGIPRRDKPELGVTNYKDARSGKVTIEVEIEGKKVDKCMRSASVSSYKVSREISKELKNWISNSEFMLTQRLEPLKSAAPKPMKAKMKLVKDILSRPVVVGSLNTSITQASRVLIENNINHLPIVDENGKLSGIITSWDIAKAMAQDKHSISEIMTTYIVSATPDETIDMAARKMSRNNISGLPVVDSNNKVLGVVSAEDISKLIGRNGLHKI
;
A
#
# COMPACT_ATOMS: atom_id res chain seq x y z
N MET A 1 25.42 28.60 14.88
CA MET A 1 24.46 27.53 14.56
C MET A 1 25.21 26.23 14.78
N LYS A 2 24.66 25.28 15.55
CA LYS A 2 25.38 24.03 15.86
C LYS A 2 25.65 23.26 14.57
N THR A 3 26.73 22.50 14.52
CA THR A 3 27.09 21.63 13.41
C THR A 3 27.06 20.16 13.81
N VAL A 4 26.90 19.27 12.83
CA VAL A 4 26.97 17.81 13.06
C VAL A 4 28.35 17.41 13.62
N HIS A 5 29.41 18.12 13.21
CA HIS A 5 30.76 17.89 13.74
C HIS A 5 30.85 18.18 15.24
N GLU A 6 30.38 19.35 15.69
CA GLU A 6 30.35 19.72 17.11
C GLU A 6 29.50 18.74 17.93
N ILE A 7 28.36 18.31 17.40
CA ILE A 7 27.51 17.29 18.06
C ILE A 7 28.26 15.97 18.20
N ASN A 8 28.96 15.51 17.14
CA ASN A 8 29.75 14.29 17.21
C ASN A 8 30.92 14.38 18.22
N GLU A 9 31.54 15.54 18.40
CA GLU A 9 32.53 15.74 19.46
C GLU A 9 31.90 15.59 20.85
N LYS A 10 30.71 16.17 21.07
CA LYS A 10 29.96 15.95 22.32
C LYS A 10 29.59 14.48 22.53
N ILE A 11 29.17 13.77 21.47
CA ILE A 11 28.85 12.34 21.54
C ILE A 11 30.09 11.54 21.96
N ARG A 12 31.26 11.85 21.40
CA ARG A 12 32.53 11.22 21.78
C ARG A 12 32.92 11.47 23.24
N ASN A 13 32.62 12.66 23.76
CA ASN A 13 32.94 13.03 25.14
C ASN A 13 31.88 12.58 26.16
N GLY A 14 30.72 12.10 25.70
CA GLY A 14 29.59 11.76 26.58
C GLY A 14 28.77 12.96 27.04
N ASP A 15 28.95 14.12 26.42
CA ASP A 15 28.31 15.40 26.79
C ASP A 15 27.05 15.70 25.98
N ALA A 16 26.73 14.88 24.97
CA ALA A 16 25.61 15.14 24.06
C ALA A 16 24.26 14.93 24.76
N VAL A 17 23.37 15.93 24.64
CA VAL A 17 22.00 15.81 25.14
C VAL A 17 21.11 15.19 24.06
N VAL A 18 20.75 13.92 24.28
CA VAL A 18 19.94 13.12 23.35
C VAL A 18 18.56 12.88 23.94
N VAL A 19 17.52 13.21 23.20
CA VAL A 19 16.12 12.98 23.60
C VAL A 19 15.37 12.21 22.51
N THR A 20 14.23 11.65 22.86
CA THR A 20 13.27 11.06 21.91
C THR A 20 12.36 12.15 21.35
N ALA A 21 11.74 11.93 20.20
CA ALA A 21 10.78 12.90 19.65
C ALA A 21 9.57 13.12 20.57
N GLU A 22 9.18 12.13 21.40
CA GLU A 22 8.14 12.33 22.42
C GLU A 22 8.61 13.29 23.52
N GLU A 23 9.82 13.10 24.06
CA GLU A 23 10.41 14.01 25.07
C GLU A 23 10.61 15.43 24.52
N MET A 24 10.94 15.56 23.23
CA MET A 24 11.16 16.86 22.58
C MET A 24 9.89 17.73 22.56
N ILE A 25 8.71 17.13 22.46
CA ILE A 25 7.43 17.85 22.48
C ILE A 25 7.28 18.61 23.80
N ASP A 26 7.47 17.91 24.93
CA ASP A 26 7.34 18.48 26.26
C ASP A 26 8.38 19.61 26.48
N ILE A 27 9.63 19.38 26.05
CA ILE A 27 10.71 20.36 26.16
C ILE A 27 10.39 21.65 25.38
N VAL A 28 9.83 21.53 24.18
CA VAL A 28 9.48 22.71 23.36
C VAL A 28 8.25 23.43 23.92
N ASP A 29 7.27 22.70 24.45
CA ASP A 29 6.10 23.29 25.12
C ASP A 29 6.52 24.10 26.36
N GLU A 30 7.51 23.63 27.13
CA GLU A 30 8.00 24.28 28.35
C GLU A 30 8.99 25.43 28.09
N LEU A 31 10.01 25.19 27.25
CA LEU A 31 11.15 26.11 27.07
C LEU A 31 11.04 26.99 25.82
N GLY A 32 10.21 26.58 24.86
CA GLY A 32 10.18 27.13 23.51
C GLY A 32 11.32 26.60 22.62
N ALA A 33 11.09 26.64 21.31
CA ALA A 33 12.00 26.06 20.31
C ALA A 33 13.41 26.67 20.29
N GLU A 34 13.55 27.96 20.61
CA GLU A 34 14.86 28.62 20.63
C GLU A 34 15.76 28.08 21.75
N LYS A 35 15.23 27.95 22.96
CA LYS A 35 15.97 27.40 24.11
C LYS A 35 16.20 25.90 23.95
N ALA A 36 15.18 25.17 23.51
CA ALA A 36 15.30 23.74 23.21
C ALA A 36 16.43 23.47 22.20
N ALA A 37 16.58 24.31 21.17
CA ALA A 37 17.67 24.18 20.19
C ALA A 37 19.06 24.44 20.77
N VAL A 38 19.18 25.19 21.87
CA VAL A 38 20.45 25.40 22.57
C VAL A 38 20.78 24.19 23.43
N GLU A 39 19.81 23.66 24.17
CA GLU A 39 20.02 22.58 25.16
C GLU A 39 20.11 21.19 24.51
N ILE A 40 19.28 20.90 23.52
CA ILE A 40 19.17 19.58 22.92
C ILE A 40 20.11 19.47 21.71
N ASP A 41 20.88 18.40 21.63
CA ASP A 41 21.79 18.15 20.52
C ASP A 41 21.18 17.20 19.48
N VAL A 42 20.45 16.17 19.92
CA VAL A 42 19.87 15.15 19.03
C VAL A 42 18.48 14.74 19.46
N VAL A 43 17.56 14.65 18.49
CA VAL A 43 16.24 14.03 18.66
C VAL A 43 16.21 12.69 17.93
N THR A 44 15.84 11.63 18.63
CA THR A 44 15.75 10.27 18.08
C THR A 44 14.32 9.92 17.72
N THR A 45 14.15 9.41 16.50
CA THR A 45 12.84 9.05 15.92
C THR A 45 12.77 7.56 15.64
N GLY A 46 11.58 7.03 15.36
CA GLY A 46 11.40 5.61 15.12
C GLY A 46 10.10 5.28 14.40
N THR A 47 10.15 4.27 13.52
CA THR A 47 8.97 3.69 12.87
C THR A 47 9.14 2.18 12.71
N PHE A 48 8.06 1.44 12.87
CA PHE A 48 7.99 0.02 12.62
C PHE A 48 6.65 -0.34 11.98
N GLY A 49 6.68 -0.76 10.73
CA GLY A 49 5.48 -1.09 9.97
C GLY A 49 5.78 -1.99 8.77
N ALA A 50 4.72 -2.46 8.13
CA ALA A 50 4.81 -3.28 6.93
C ALA A 50 5.39 -2.48 5.76
N MET A 51 6.49 -2.98 5.19
CA MET A 51 7.25 -2.36 4.11
C MET A 51 7.39 -3.36 2.96
N CYS A 52 6.33 -3.50 2.15
CA CYS A 52 6.30 -4.43 1.02
C CYS A 52 7.43 -4.16 0.00
N SER A 53 7.88 -2.90 -0.11
CA SER A 53 8.99 -2.50 -0.97
C SER A 53 10.35 -2.71 -0.31
N SER A 54 10.58 -3.95 0.15
CA SER A 54 11.84 -4.39 0.75
C SER A 54 12.41 -5.61 0.02
N GLY A 55 13.72 -5.80 0.09
CA GLY A 55 14.40 -6.95 -0.50
C GLY A 55 15.91 -6.88 -0.30
N ALA A 56 16.61 -7.95 -0.66
CA ALA A 56 18.05 -8.05 -0.47
C ALA A 56 18.77 -8.60 -1.71
N PHE A 57 19.96 -8.07 -1.98
CA PHE A 57 20.94 -8.71 -2.85
C PHE A 57 21.72 -9.75 -2.04
N LEU A 58 21.78 -10.96 -2.57
CA LEU A 58 22.45 -12.10 -1.96
C LEU A 58 23.54 -12.59 -2.90
N ASN A 59 24.76 -12.76 -2.38
CA ASN A 59 25.87 -13.36 -3.10
C ASN A 59 26.22 -14.71 -2.46
N PHE A 60 26.07 -15.79 -3.22
CA PHE A 60 26.22 -17.16 -2.73
C PHE A 60 27.64 -17.72 -2.86
N GLY A 61 28.54 -17.02 -3.55
CA GLY A 61 29.82 -17.59 -3.97
C GLY A 61 29.67 -18.68 -5.03
N HIS A 62 30.78 -19.03 -5.68
CA HIS A 62 30.78 -20.11 -6.68
C HIS A 62 30.79 -21.49 -6.03
N SER A 63 29.93 -22.37 -6.54
CA SER A 63 30.08 -23.82 -6.33
C SER A 63 31.34 -24.34 -7.03
N ASP A 64 31.77 -25.56 -6.69
CA ASP A 64 32.81 -26.27 -7.43
C ASP A 64 32.28 -27.60 -8.00
N PRO A 65 32.14 -27.77 -9.33
CA PRO A 65 32.47 -26.78 -10.37
C PRO A 65 31.54 -25.56 -10.39
N PRO A 66 31.98 -24.42 -10.97
CA PRO A 66 31.23 -23.16 -10.94
C PRO A 66 29.94 -23.21 -11.77
N ILE A 67 28.96 -22.44 -11.31
CA ILE A 67 27.64 -22.26 -11.93
C ILE A 67 27.42 -20.80 -12.33
N LYS A 68 26.62 -20.60 -13.37
CA LYS A 68 26.01 -19.31 -13.72
C LYS A 68 24.50 -19.39 -13.47
N MET A 69 24.08 -18.91 -12.31
CA MET A 69 22.69 -18.95 -11.85
C MET A 69 21.80 -18.08 -12.75
N CYS A 70 20.78 -18.71 -13.31
CA CYS A 70 19.75 -18.09 -14.16
C CYS A 70 18.37 -18.16 -13.52
N LYS A 71 18.14 -19.16 -12.66
CA LYS A 71 16.98 -19.27 -11.78
C LYS A 71 17.48 -19.70 -10.42
N THR A 72 16.99 -19.07 -9.36
CA THR A 72 17.39 -19.35 -7.99
C THR A 72 16.15 -19.37 -7.12
N TYR A 73 16.04 -20.37 -6.25
CA TYR A 73 14.96 -20.54 -5.29
C TYR A 73 15.54 -20.74 -3.90
N LEU A 74 14.91 -20.08 -2.92
CA LEU A 74 15.25 -20.14 -1.50
C LEU A 74 14.01 -20.62 -0.75
N ASN A 75 14.02 -21.85 -0.22
CA ASN A 75 12.83 -22.52 0.33
C ASN A 75 11.61 -22.44 -0.62
N GLY A 76 11.84 -22.69 -1.91
CA GLY A 76 10.80 -22.60 -2.95
C GLY A 76 10.40 -21.17 -3.37
N VAL A 77 10.99 -20.12 -2.78
CA VAL A 77 10.73 -18.72 -3.16
C VAL A 77 11.75 -18.24 -4.19
N GLU A 78 11.29 -17.76 -5.34
CA GLU A 78 12.17 -17.31 -6.43
C GLU A 78 12.97 -16.04 -6.07
N ALA A 79 14.30 -16.11 -6.14
CA ALA A 79 15.17 -14.94 -6.10
C ALA A 79 15.59 -14.57 -7.52
N TYR A 80 15.35 -13.32 -7.92
CA TYR A 80 15.66 -12.83 -9.26
C TYR A 80 17.16 -12.94 -9.54
N SER A 81 17.52 -13.82 -10.47
CA SER A 81 18.89 -14.03 -10.93
C SER A 81 19.20 -13.16 -12.16
N GLY A 82 20.34 -13.36 -12.82
CA GLY A 82 20.68 -12.60 -14.03
C GLY A 82 21.30 -11.22 -13.76
N ILE A 83 21.70 -10.94 -12.53
CA ILE A 83 22.49 -9.77 -12.14
C ILE A 83 23.99 -10.06 -12.32
N ALA A 84 24.42 -11.26 -11.91
CA ALA A 84 25.76 -11.83 -12.13
C ALA A 84 25.69 -13.36 -11.96
N ALA A 85 26.84 -14.05 -11.90
CA ALA A 85 26.87 -15.51 -11.95
C ALA A 85 26.32 -16.20 -10.70
N VAL A 86 26.46 -15.59 -9.51
CA VAL A 86 26.07 -16.18 -8.22
C VAL A 86 25.38 -15.14 -7.33
N ASP A 87 24.70 -14.20 -7.97
CA ASP A 87 24.02 -13.08 -7.35
C ASP A 87 22.52 -13.16 -7.66
N ALA A 88 21.70 -12.99 -6.64
CA ALA A 88 20.25 -12.90 -6.79
C ALA A 88 19.67 -11.77 -5.93
N TYR A 89 18.54 -11.23 -6.36
CA TYR A 89 17.72 -10.29 -5.59
C TYR A 89 16.43 -10.96 -5.12
N LEU A 90 16.24 -11.05 -3.81
CA LEU A 90 15.02 -11.58 -3.21
C LEU A 90 14.12 -10.42 -2.76
N GLY A 91 12.94 -10.32 -3.36
CA GLY A 91 11.91 -9.35 -2.96
C GLY A 91 11.03 -9.88 -1.83
N ALA A 92 10.71 -9.04 -0.85
CA ALA A 92 9.91 -9.43 0.32
C ALA A 92 8.50 -9.94 -0.03
N THR A 93 7.91 -9.47 -1.14
CA THR A 93 6.57 -9.87 -1.59
C THR A 93 6.59 -11.04 -2.56
N GLN A 94 7.76 -11.63 -2.85
CA GLN A 94 7.81 -12.79 -3.72
C GLN A 94 7.06 -13.94 -3.04
N THR A 95 6.19 -14.61 -3.79
CA THR A 95 5.42 -15.77 -3.32
C THR A 95 6.25 -17.04 -3.40
N ASN A 96 5.84 -18.07 -2.65
CA ASN A 96 6.35 -19.41 -2.88
C ASN A 96 5.90 -19.91 -4.27
N SER A 97 6.70 -20.78 -4.87
CA SER A 97 6.38 -21.48 -6.12
C SER A 97 5.55 -22.74 -5.90
N ASP A 98 5.46 -23.23 -4.66
CA ASP A 98 4.57 -24.32 -4.27
C ASP A 98 3.14 -23.81 -4.01
N ASP A 99 2.19 -24.28 -4.81
CA ASP A 99 0.77 -23.94 -4.73
C ASP A 99 0.11 -24.39 -3.41
N ASP A 100 0.66 -25.42 -2.73
CA ASP A 100 0.15 -25.89 -1.44
C ASP A 100 0.58 -24.97 -0.28
N ILE A 101 1.69 -24.24 -0.45
CA ILE A 101 2.17 -23.21 0.49
C ILE A 101 1.50 -21.86 0.18
N ASP A 102 1.31 -21.53 -1.09
CA ASP A 102 0.70 -20.28 -1.58
C ASP A 102 1.36 -19.03 -0.92
N ILE A 103 0.58 -17.98 -0.68
CA ILE A 103 0.99 -16.72 -0.05
C ILE A 103 1.37 -16.83 1.44
N SER A 104 1.28 -18.02 2.05
CA SER A 104 1.49 -18.18 3.49
C SER A 104 2.96 -18.03 3.91
N TYR A 105 3.88 -18.38 2.99
CA TYR A 105 5.32 -18.21 3.12
C TYR A 105 5.87 -17.57 1.83
N GLY A 106 6.90 -16.75 1.95
CA GLY A 106 7.39 -15.95 0.82
C GLY A 106 8.68 -15.22 1.14
N GLY A 107 9.09 -14.29 0.28
CA GLY A 107 10.41 -13.66 0.38
C GLY A 107 10.68 -12.98 1.72
N SER A 108 9.68 -12.35 2.34
CA SER A 108 9.85 -11.75 3.67
C SER A 108 10.14 -12.77 4.77
N HIS A 109 9.61 -13.98 4.66
CA HIS A 109 9.85 -15.06 5.61
C HIS A 109 11.23 -15.67 5.41
N VAL A 110 11.67 -15.85 4.16
CA VAL A 110 13.06 -16.26 3.85
C VAL A 110 14.05 -15.25 4.40
N LEU A 111 13.79 -13.94 4.26
CA LEU A 111 14.65 -12.90 4.83
C LEU A 111 14.69 -12.95 6.36
N GLU A 112 13.55 -13.14 7.03
CA GLU A 112 13.51 -13.32 8.49
C GLU A 112 14.25 -14.60 8.92
N ASP A 113 14.07 -15.70 8.19
CA ASP A 113 14.71 -16.98 8.49
C ASP A 113 16.23 -16.92 8.33
N LEU A 114 16.74 -16.24 7.29
CA LEU A 114 18.16 -15.93 7.15
C LEU A 114 18.68 -15.12 8.35
N VAL A 115 18.00 -14.03 8.72
CA VAL A 115 18.39 -13.20 9.89
C VAL A 115 18.30 -13.98 11.20
N ALA A 116 17.40 -14.97 11.29
CA ALA A 116 17.30 -15.88 12.42
C ALA A 116 18.41 -16.95 12.46
N GLY A 117 19.30 -17.00 11.46
CA GLY A 117 20.35 -18.01 11.33
C GLY A 117 19.82 -19.39 10.96
N LYS A 118 18.61 -19.49 10.38
CA LYS A 118 18.05 -20.77 9.95
C LYS A 118 18.67 -21.24 8.64
N GLU A 119 18.64 -22.55 8.47
CA GLU A 119 18.95 -23.22 7.23
C GLU A 119 17.88 -22.94 6.16
N ILE A 120 18.34 -22.58 4.96
CA ILE A 120 17.53 -22.31 3.77
C ILE A 120 17.96 -23.25 2.66
N GLU A 121 17.01 -23.95 2.05
CA GLU A 121 17.23 -24.72 0.84
C GLU A 121 17.50 -23.77 -0.33
N LEU A 122 18.66 -23.92 -0.95
CA LEU A 122 19.07 -23.24 -2.17
C LEU A 122 18.98 -24.20 -3.35
N VAL A 123 18.11 -23.87 -4.31
CA VAL A 123 18.08 -24.53 -5.63
C VAL A 123 18.41 -23.50 -6.68
N ALA A 124 19.50 -23.71 -7.43
CA ALA A 124 19.91 -22.83 -8.51
C ALA A 124 20.12 -23.60 -9.81
N GLU A 125 19.60 -23.06 -10.92
CA GLU A 125 19.72 -23.62 -12.26
C GLU A 125 20.40 -22.64 -13.21
N GLY A 126 21.18 -23.16 -14.14
CA GLY A 126 21.93 -22.40 -15.13
C GLY A 126 22.15 -23.18 -16.42
N TYR A 127 22.63 -22.48 -17.45
CA TYR A 127 23.14 -23.11 -18.67
C TYR A 127 24.66 -23.29 -18.59
N THR A 128 25.18 -24.24 -19.36
CA THR A 128 26.62 -24.54 -19.37
C THR A 128 27.39 -23.61 -20.30
N THR A 129 28.59 -23.24 -19.87
CA THR A 129 29.65 -22.68 -20.70
C THR A 129 30.99 -23.29 -20.30
N ASP A 130 32.07 -23.00 -21.02
CA ASP A 130 33.42 -23.44 -20.63
C ASP A 130 33.82 -22.94 -19.24
N CYS A 131 33.37 -21.74 -18.85
CA CYS A 131 33.62 -21.17 -17.53
C CYS A 131 32.67 -21.70 -16.44
N TYR A 132 31.49 -22.21 -16.82
CA TYR A 132 30.42 -22.60 -15.90
C TYR A 132 29.83 -23.96 -16.33
N PRO A 133 30.51 -25.08 -16.05
CA PRO A 133 30.06 -26.38 -16.56
C PRO A 133 28.91 -26.98 -15.73
N ARG A 134 28.60 -26.42 -14.54
CA ARG A 134 27.51 -26.92 -13.69
C ARG A 134 26.15 -26.34 -14.14
N LYS A 135 25.16 -27.21 -14.32
CA LYS A 135 23.77 -26.83 -14.68
C LYS A 135 22.85 -26.59 -13.49
N LYS A 136 23.10 -27.29 -12.38
CA LYS A 136 22.23 -27.25 -11.20
C LYS A 136 23.04 -27.34 -9.91
N VAL A 137 22.64 -26.59 -8.90
CA VAL A 137 23.10 -26.70 -7.51
C VAL A 137 21.85 -26.89 -6.65
N GLU A 138 21.89 -27.88 -5.76
CA GLU A 138 20.92 -28.08 -4.69
C GLU A 138 21.72 -28.25 -3.40
N THR A 139 21.49 -27.39 -2.41
CA THR A 139 22.20 -27.41 -1.13
C THR A 139 21.38 -26.67 -0.08
N THR A 140 21.83 -26.73 1.16
CA THR A 140 21.36 -25.86 2.24
C THR A 140 22.40 -24.77 2.51
N ILE A 141 21.96 -23.57 2.87
CA ILE A 141 22.79 -22.45 3.28
C ILE A 141 22.22 -21.77 4.53
N THR A 142 23.06 -21.06 5.25
CA THR A 142 22.70 -20.08 6.28
C THR A 142 23.10 -18.67 5.83
N ILE A 143 22.76 -17.65 6.62
CA ILE A 143 23.20 -16.28 6.34
C ILE A 143 24.73 -16.12 6.42
N ASP A 144 25.41 -16.97 7.20
CA ASP A 144 26.87 -16.93 7.36
C ASP A 144 27.62 -17.43 6.12
N ASP A 145 27.02 -18.35 5.37
CA ASP A 145 27.55 -18.87 4.10
C ASP A 145 27.50 -17.85 2.96
N LEU A 146 26.69 -16.79 3.09
CA LEU A 146 26.60 -15.72 2.10
C LEU A 146 27.79 -14.76 2.23
N ASN A 147 28.45 -14.49 1.10
CA ASN A 147 29.51 -13.48 1.03
C ASN A 147 28.96 -12.08 1.33
N GLN A 148 27.78 -11.78 0.77
CA GLN A 148 27.06 -10.55 1.00
C GLN A 148 25.56 -10.83 1.12
N ALA A 149 24.92 -10.16 2.06
CA ALA A 149 23.47 -10.08 2.17
C ALA A 149 23.10 -8.60 2.39
N ILE A 150 22.88 -7.87 1.30
CA ILE A 150 22.69 -6.42 1.34
C ILE A 150 21.20 -6.12 1.23
N LEU A 151 20.58 -5.67 2.31
CA LEU A 151 19.21 -5.16 2.26
C LEU A 151 19.20 -3.87 1.46
N VAL A 152 18.38 -3.81 0.40
CA VAL A 152 18.18 -2.61 -0.41
C VAL A 152 16.70 -2.40 -0.65
N ASN A 153 16.20 -1.35 -0.03
CA ASN A 153 14.78 -1.07 0.06
C ASN A 153 14.46 0.20 -0.73
N PRO A 154 13.81 0.11 -1.90
CA PRO A 154 13.58 1.27 -2.78
C PRO A 154 12.55 2.26 -2.23
N ARG A 155 11.77 1.89 -1.21
CA ARG A 155 10.73 2.75 -0.64
C ARG A 155 10.34 2.26 0.74
N ASN A 156 10.65 3.05 1.76
CA ASN A 156 10.44 2.74 3.17
C ASN A 156 10.14 4.04 3.95
N CYS A 157 9.86 3.94 5.25
CA CYS A 157 9.66 5.08 6.15
C CYS A 157 8.69 6.14 5.61
N TYR A 158 7.45 5.76 5.29
CA TYR A 158 6.44 6.70 4.83
C TYR A 158 6.22 7.85 5.81
N GLN A 159 6.18 9.09 5.33
CA GLN A 159 5.99 10.31 6.14
C GLN A 159 4.64 10.33 6.83
N SER A 160 3.57 10.22 6.06
CA SER A 160 2.25 9.83 6.54
C SER A 160 1.69 8.75 5.63
N TYR A 161 0.56 8.19 6.04
CA TYR A 161 -0.17 7.23 5.26
C TYR A 161 -1.67 7.52 5.40
N ASN A 162 -2.44 7.07 4.42
CA ASN A 162 -3.89 7.20 4.48
C ASN A 162 -4.50 6.14 5.41
N GLY A 163 -5.68 6.46 5.94
CA GLY A 163 -6.61 5.49 6.50
C GLY A 163 -7.36 4.77 5.38
N ALA A 164 -7.67 3.50 5.60
CA ALA A 164 -8.40 2.66 4.67
C ALA A 164 -9.69 2.16 5.32
N THR A 165 -10.82 2.39 4.65
CA THR A 165 -12.12 1.84 5.02
C THR A 165 -12.82 1.27 3.79
N ASN A 166 -14.02 0.73 3.96
CA ASN A 166 -14.75 0.03 2.92
C ASN A 166 -16.23 0.35 3.00
N SER A 167 -16.75 1.03 1.98
CA SER A 167 -18.18 1.37 1.87
C SER A 167 -19.07 0.21 1.40
N THR A 168 -18.48 -0.85 0.83
CA THR A 168 -19.25 -1.93 0.20
C THR A 168 -19.89 -2.87 1.22
N GLU A 169 -20.88 -3.65 0.78
CA GLU A 169 -21.58 -4.64 1.59
C GLU A 169 -20.74 -5.91 1.88
N GLU A 170 -19.60 -6.07 1.21
CA GLU A 170 -18.74 -7.24 1.35
C GLU A 170 -17.42 -6.92 2.04
N LYS A 171 -16.89 -7.89 2.78
CA LYS A 171 -15.56 -7.80 3.37
C LYS A 171 -14.50 -7.85 2.26
N ILE A 172 -13.59 -6.89 2.26
CA ILE A 172 -12.46 -6.86 1.33
C ILE A 172 -11.13 -7.12 2.05
N TYR A 173 -10.17 -7.64 1.30
CA TYR A 173 -8.82 -7.95 1.78
C TYR A 173 -7.82 -7.08 1.03
N THR A 174 -7.02 -6.33 1.77
CA THR A 174 -6.09 -5.34 1.23
C THR A 174 -4.74 -5.45 1.90
N TYR A 175 -3.75 -4.70 1.40
CA TYR A 175 -2.46 -4.55 2.09
C TYR A 175 -2.55 -3.81 3.43
N MET A 176 -3.66 -3.13 3.70
CA MET A 176 -3.97 -2.54 5.01
C MET A 176 -4.67 -3.56 5.92
N GLY A 177 -4.73 -4.83 5.54
CA GLY A 177 -5.49 -5.87 6.23
C GLY A 177 -6.94 -5.96 5.75
N ALA A 178 -7.74 -6.69 6.52
CA ALA A 178 -9.16 -6.86 6.24
C ALA A 178 -9.96 -5.59 6.58
N LEU A 179 -10.82 -5.18 5.64
CA LEU A 179 -11.76 -4.08 5.82
C LEU A 179 -13.18 -4.65 5.80
N LEU A 180 -13.93 -4.36 6.85
CA LEU A 180 -15.28 -4.85 7.09
C LEU A 180 -16.28 -4.06 6.24
N PRO A 181 -17.42 -4.66 5.90
CA PRO A 181 -18.50 -3.99 5.18
C PRO A 181 -18.95 -2.68 5.83
N GLU A 182 -19.56 -1.80 5.03
CA GLU A 182 -20.36 -0.66 5.48
C GLU A 182 -19.67 0.25 6.52
N PHE A 183 -18.38 0.52 6.31
CA PHE A 183 -17.53 1.29 7.23
C PHE A 183 -17.32 0.60 8.59
N GLY A 184 -17.25 -0.73 8.64
CA GLY A 184 -17.12 -1.45 9.90
C GLY A 184 -15.79 -1.22 10.65
N ASN A 185 -14.73 -0.80 9.95
CA ASN A 185 -13.45 -0.42 10.54
C ASN A 185 -12.66 0.58 9.68
N LEU A 186 -11.64 1.17 10.31
CA LEU A 186 -10.62 2.02 9.71
C LEU A 186 -9.23 1.47 10.04
N ASN A 187 -8.51 0.94 9.05
CA ASN A 187 -7.11 0.57 9.26
C ASN A 187 -6.20 1.71 8.82
N TYR A 188 -5.22 2.08 9.65
CA TYR A 188 -4.25 3.15 9.35
C TYR A 188 -2.83 2.68 9.64
N SER A 189 -1.82 3.37 9.11
CA SER A 189 -0.41 3.03 9.29
C SER A 189 0.41 4.25 9.65
N GLY A 190 1.47 4.06 10.42
CA GLY A 190 2.51 5.06 10.68
C GLY A 190 2.74 5.34 12.16
N ALA A 191 3.90 5.96 12.42
CA ALA A 191 4.37 6.26 13.77
C ALA A 191 3.94 7.65 14.29
N GLY A 192 3.16 8.42 13.53
CA GLY A 192 2.68 9.74 13.95
C GLY A 192 3.84 10.65 14.37
N GLN A 193 3.77 11.19 15.58
CA GLN A 193 4.79 12.06 16.17
C GLN A 193 6.18 11.43 16.35
N LEU A 194 6.32 10.10 16.33
CA LEU A 194 7.65 9.44 16.32
C LEU A 194 8.24 9.30 14.92
N ASN A 195 7.49 9.59 13.86
CA ASN A 195 7.91 9.33 12.49
C ASN A 195 9.14 10.18 12.10
N PRO A 196 10.21 9.58 11.57
CA PRO A 196 11.42 10.31 11.18
C PRO A 196 11.18 11.46 10.18
N LEU A 197 10.37 11.21 9.15
CA LEU A 197 10.13 12.20 8.11
C LEU A 197 9.22 13.33 8.60
N GLN A 198 8.27 13.07 9.50
CA GLN A 198 7.43 14.13 10.09
C GLN A 198 8.26 15.10 10.94
N ASN A 199 9.22 14.57 11.70
CA ASN A 199 10.07 15.38 12.58
C ASN A 199 11.17 16.18 11.84
N ASP A 200 11.39 15.92 10.55
CA ASP A 200 12.38 16.64 9.75
C ASP A 200 11.76 17.43 8.58
N PHE A 201 10.46 17.27 8.30
CA PHE A 201 9.81 17.92 7.17
C PHE A 201 9.52 19.40 7.44
N ASN A 202 10.14 20.25 6.63
CA ASN A 202 9.94 21.69 6.64
C ASN A 202 8.76 22.07 5.75
N LYS A 203 7.68 22.57 6.38
CA LYS A 203 6.43 22.95 5.67
C LYS A 203 6.61 24.18 4.77
N GLU A 204 7.57 25.06 5.06
CA GLU A 204 7.82 26.28 4.29
C GLU A 204 8.62 25.98 3.02
N THR A 205 9.75 25.29 3.17
CA THR A 205 10.61 24.94 2.04
C THR A 205 10.10 23.71 1.27
N LYS A 206 9.18 22.95 1.86
CA LYS A 206 8.68 21.67 1.34
C LYS A 206 9.79 20.65 1.10
N THR A 207 10.79 20.66 1.98
CA THR A 207 11.94 19.74 1.96
C THR A 207 12.20 19.20 3.35
N TYR A 208 13.22 18.34 3.48
CA TYR A 208 13.68 17.84 4.76
C TYR A 208 14.84 18.70 5.26
N ASN A 209 14.85 19.06 6.55
CA ASN A 209 15.86 19.94 7.12
C ASN A 209 17.25 19.31 7.14
N THR A 210 17.35 18.06 7.57
CA THR A 210 18.63 17.35 7.81
C THR A 210 18.74 16.03 7.06
N LEU A 211 17.61 15.39 6.73
CA LEU A 211 17.60 14.09 6.05
C LEU A 211 18.00 14.22 4.57
N GLY A 212 18.73 13.22 4.10
CA GLY A 212 19.24 13.17 2.73
C GLY A 212 20.07 11.92 2.46
N MET A 213 20.58 11.81 1.24
CA MET A 213 21.49 10.72 0.88
C MET A 213 22.72 10.74 1.79
N GLY A 214 23.14 9.58 2.28
CA GLY A 214 24.29 9.43 3.18
C GLY A 214 23.98 9.60 4.67
N THR A 215 22.75 9.97 5.05
CA THR A 215 22.34 9.98 6.46
C THR A 215 22.38 8.57 7.04
N ARG A 216 23.16 8.35 8.10
CA ARG A 216 23.22 7.10 8.86
C ARG A 216 21.95 6.92 9.69
N ILE A 217 21.44 5.70 9.73
CA ILE A 217 20.18 5.33 10.38
C ILE A 217 20.33 4.04 11.19
N PHE A 218 19.43 3.82 12.13
CA PHE A 218 19.09 2.51 12.64
C PHE A 218 18.20 1.81 11.60
N LEU A 219 18.58 0.61 11.15
CA LEU A 219 17.82 -0.17 10.17
C LEU A 219 17.80 -1.63 10.58
N GLY A 220 16.61 -2.15 10.91
CA GLY A 220 16.43 -3.57 11.24
C GLY A 220 17.22 -4.07 12.45
N GLY A 221 17.67 -3.19 13.36
CA GLY A 221 18.54 -3.56 14.47
C GLY A 221 20.03 -3.38 14.21
N ALA A 222 20.42 -2.92 13.02
CA ALA A 222 21.79 -2.63 12.62
C ALA A 222 21.97 -1.16 12.23
N GLN A 223 23.21 -0.79 11.87
CA GLN A 223 23.46 0.48 11.20
C GLN A 223 23.14 0.37 9.69
N GLY A 224 22.50 1.40 9.16
CA GLY A 224 22.21 1.53 7.72
C GLY A 224 22.35 2.96 7.25
N TYR A 225 21.98 3.20 5.99
CA TYR A 225 22.06 4.52 5.37
C TYR A 225 20.84 4.82 4.51
N ILE A 226 20.47 6.10 4.44
CA ILE A 226 19.60 6.62 3.39
C ILE A 226 20.41 6.64 2.09
N ALA A 227 20.03 5.82 1.12
CA ALA A 227 20.65 5.78 -0.20
C ALA A 227 20.02 6.81 -1.17
N GLY A 228 18.84 7.35 -0.86
CA GLY A 228 18.19 8.38 -1.65
C GLY A 228 16.71 8.55 -1.32
N SER A 229 15.98 9.29 -2.15
CA SER A 229 14.53 9.50 -1.99
C SER A 229 13.71 8.24 -2.30
N GLY A 230 14.22 7.38 -3.19
CA GLY A 230 13.56 6.15 -3.58
C GLY A 230 12.38 6.33 -4.53
N THR A 231 11.59 5.28 -4.67
CA THR A 231 10.46 5.24 -5.61
C THR A 231 9.21 5.88 -4.99
N GLN A 232 8.42 6.57 -5.82
CA GLN A 232 7.15 7.21 -5.42
C GLN A 232 7.28 8.27 -4.31
N HIS A 233 8.47 8.80 -4.08
CA HIS A 233 8.72 9.87 -3.11
C HIS A 233 7.94 11.14 -3.47
N SER A 234 6.96 11.50 -2.64
CA SER A 234 6.07 12.65 -2.89
C SER A 234 5.75 13.42 -1.59
N PRO A 235 6.75 14.12 -1.02
CA PRO A 235 6.67 14.71 0.33
C PRO A 235 5.63 15.83 0.43
N ASN A 236 5.39 16.58 -0.66
CA ASN A 236 4.43 17.68 -0.68
C ASN A 236 2.98 17.22 -0.40
N GLY A 237 2.65 15.97 -0.72
CA GLY A 237 1.35 15.36 -0.43
C GLY A 237 1.34 14.53 0.85
N GLY A 238 2.38 14.62 1.69
CA GLY A 238 2.55 13.77 2.88
C GLY A 238 3.07 12.35 2.59
N PHE A 239 3.33 12.01 1.32
CA PHE A 239 3.81 10.69 0.90
C PHE A 239 5.32 10.67 0.65
N GLY A 240 6.09 11.34 1.50
CA GLY A 240 7.55 11.20 1.53
C GLY A 240 7.95 9.77 1.87
N THR A 241 9.03 9.28 1.25
CA THR A 241 9.58 7.93 1.43
C THR A 241 11.11 7.97 1.39
N LEU A 242 11.77 6.90 1.82
CA LEU A 242 13.23 6.77 1.76
C LEU A 242 13.63 5.52 1.00
N MET A 243 14.69 5.61 0.21
CA MET A 243 15.48 4.45 -0.18
C MET A 243 16.54 4.22 0.89
N VAL A 244 16.59 3.01 1.45
CA VAL A 244 17.54 2.67 2.51
C VAL A 244 18.31 1.41 2.16
N GLN A 245 19.53 1.32 2.69
CA GLN A 245 20.37 0.13 2.58
C GLN A 245 21.08 -0.18 3.90
N GLY A 246 21.40 -1.45 4.12
CA GLY A 246 22.17 -1.93 5.27
C GLY A 246 22.59 -3.39 5.10
N ASP A 247 23.49 -3.85 5.96
CA ASP A 247 23.92 -5.24 5.99
C ASP A 247 22.87 -6.10 6.70
N LEU A 248 22.25 -7.03 5.97
CA LEU A 248 21.24 -7.94 6.52
C LEU A 248 21.84 -8.89 7.56
N LYS A 249 23.16 -9.19 7.47
CA LYS A 249 23.85 -10.09 8.40
C LYS A 249 23.95 -9.51 9.82
N GLU A 250 23.88 -8.19 9.96
CA GLU A 250 23.94 -7.49 11.25
C GLU A 250 22.54 -7.22 11.86
N MET A 251 21.46 -7.53 11.12
CA MET A 251 20.10 -7.21 11.54
C MET A 251 19.58 -8.20 12.59
N SER A 252 18.48 -7.81 13.23
CA SER A 252 17.81 -8.60 14.27
C SER A 252 16.37 -8.89 13.89
N THR A 253 15.95 -10.14 14.13
CA THR A 253 14.54 -10.52 14.01
C THR A 253 13.63 -9.69 14.92
N LYS A 254 14.13 -9.03 15.97
CA LYS A 254 13.31 -8.10 16.77
C LYS A 254 12.76 -6.94 15.93
N TYR A 255 13.53 -6.45 14.96
CA TYR A 255 13.22 -5.25 14.18
C TYR A 255 13.05 -5.54 12.68
N LEU A 256 13.14 -6.81 12.27
CA LEU A 256 12.87 -7.31 10.93
C LEU A 256 12.01 -8.58 11.04
N ARG A 257 10.76 -8.53 10.60
CA ARG A 257 9.80 -9.65 10.72
C ARG A 257 9.07 -9.91 9.43
N GLY A 258 9.09 -11.15 8.96
CA GLY A 258 8.19 -11.65 7.94
C GLY A 258 6.76 -11.70 8.49
N ALA A 259 5.80 -11.36 7.64
CA ALA A 259 4.38 -11.46 7.96
C ALA A 259 3.58 -11.80 6.71
N THR A 260 2.46 -12.48 6.90
CA THR A 260 1.47 -12.73 5.87
C THR A 260 0.20 -11.94 6.16
N ILE A 261 -0.20 -11.10 5.21
CA ILE A 261 -1.49 -10.41 5.26
C ILE A 261 -2.52 -11.32 4.58
N PRO A 262 -3.60 -11.73 5.28
CA PRO A 262 -4.57 -12.68 4.74
C PRO A 262 -5.14 -12.26 3.39
N LYS A 263 -5.07 -13.17 2.40
CA LYS A 263 -5.52 -12.95 1.01
C LYS A 263 -4.87 -11.78 0.27
N TYR A 264 -3.76 -11.24 0.79
CA TYR A 264 -2.99 -10.20 0.11
C TYR A 264 -1.59 -10.70 -0.26
N GLY A 265 -0.85 -11.26 0.69
CA GLY A 265 0.51 -11.72 0.44
C GLY A 265 1.47 -11.53 1.61
N SER A 266 2.72 -11.94 1.36
CA SER A 266 3.85 -11.71 2.24
C SER A 266 4.24 -10.22 2.27
N THR A 267 4.68 -9.76 3.44
CA THR A 267 5.25 -8.43 3.66
C THR A 267 6.34 -8.51 4.73
N LEU A 268 7.23 -7.53 4.74
CA LEU A 268 8.31 -7.43 5.71
C LEU A 268 8.07 -6.23 6.61
N TYR A 269 7.91 -6.47 7.91
CA TYR A 269 7.95 -5.41 8.91
C TYR A 269 9.40 -5.00 9.16
N MET A 270 9.67 -3.70 9.05
CA MET A 270 11.02 -3.15 9.16
C MET A 270 11.03 -2.00 10.17
N GLY A 271 12.00 -2.05 11.08
CA GLY A 271 12.30 -0.99 12.02
C GLY A 271 13.29 0.01 11.43
N ILE A 272 12.94 1.30 11.44
CA ILE A 272 13.81 2.39 11.03
C ILE A 272 13.81 3.46 12.12
N GLY A 273 14.99 3.84 12.58
CA GLY A 273 15.19 4.98 13.48
C GLY A 273 16.17 5.95 12.86
N ILE A 274 15.89 7.25 12.96
CA ILE A 274 16.77 8.28 12.39
C ILE A 274 17.04 9.35 13.44
N PRO A 275 18.31 9.67 13.73
CA PRO A 275 18.63 10.78 14.59
C PRO A 275 18.58 12.09 13.81
N ILE A 276 17.87 13.08 14.35
CA ILE A 276 17.77 14.42 13.81
C ILE A 276 18.67 15.33 14.63
N PRO A 277 19.77 15.86 14.06
CA PRO A 277 20.62 16.81 14.76
C PRO A 277 19.90 18.15 14.88
N VAL A 278 19.78 18.67 16.11
CA VAL A 278 19.10 19.93 16.38
C VAL A 278 20.06 21.10 16.14
N LEU A 279 20.12 21.57 14.89
CA LEU A 279 21.10 22.60 14.49
C LEU A 279 20.63 24.03 14.81
N ASN A 280 19.32 24.24 14.88
CA ASN A 280 18.66 25.53 15.09
C ASN A 280 17.22 25.37 15.62
N ALA A 281 16.59 26.51 15.95
CA ALA A 281 15.23 26.59 16.49
C ALA A 281 14.15 26.03 15.55
N GLU A 282 14.33 26.14 14.23
CA GLU A 282 13.38 25.63 13.25
C GLU A 282 13.32 24.10 13.25
N ILE A 283 14.48 23.44 13.33
CA ILE A 283 14.57 21.98 13.48
C ILE A 283 13.96 21.55 14.82
N ALA A 284 14.28 22.25 15.91
CA ALA A 284 13.70 21.97 17.23
C ALA A 284 12.16 22.04 17.20
N LYS A 285 11.61 23.08 16.58
CA LYS A 285 10.16 23.24 16.38
C LYS A 285 9.57 22.10 15.53
N THR A 286 10.27 21.67 14.47
CA THR A 286 9.82 20.59 13.58
C THR A 286 9.79 19.25 14.32
N CYS A 287 10.76 18.99 15.19
CA CYS A 287 10.84 17.79 16.03
C CYS A 287 9.79 17.74 17.16
N ALA A 288 9.00 18.80 17.36
CA ALA A 288 7.94 18.86 18.36
C ALA A 288 6.54 18.72 17.73
N ILE A 289 6.45 18.05 16.57
CA ILE A 289 5.17 17.80 15.89
C ILE A 289 4.31 16.81 16.70
N LYS A 290 3.03 17.15 16.91
CA LYS A 290 2.10 16.34 17.71
C LYS A 290 1.20 15.48 16.83
N ASP A 291 0.73 14.36 17.37
CA ASP A 291 -0.19 13.46 16.68
C ASP A 291 -1.48 14.14 16.16
N GLU A 292 -1.95 15.20 16.83
CA GLU A 292 -3.14 15.98 16.41
C GLU A 292 -2.89 16.87 15.18
N ASP A 293 -1.63 17.21 14.91
CA ASP A 293 -1.21 18.06 13.79
C ASP A 293 -0.91 17.25 12.51
N ILE A 294 -0.97 15.92 12.59
CA ILE A 294 -0.62 15.03 11.49
C ILE A 294 -1.90 14.42 10.90
N ALA A 295 -2.32 14.97 9.76
CA ALA A 295 -3.50 14.53 9.05
C ALA A 295 -3.37 13.11 8.46
N ILE A 296 -4.48 12.36 8.51
CA ILE A 296 -4.68 11.05 7.90
C ILE A 296 -5.91 11.14 6.99
N PRO A 297 -5.72 11.24 5.66
CA PRO A 297 -6.83 11.13 4.72
C PRO A 297 -7.49 9.76 4.81
N ILE A 298 -8.81 9.69 4.83
CA ILE A 298 -9.58 8.44 4.89
C ILE A 298 -10.08 8.12 3.49
N LEU A 299 -9.60 7.01 2.94
CA LEU A 299 -9.93 6.58 1.58
C LEU A 299 -10.82 5.35 1.59
N ASP A 300 -11.75 5.31 0.63
CA ASP A 300 -12.59 4.14 0.40
C ASP A 300 -11.92 3.11 -0.51
N TYR A 301 -11.53 1.98 0.08
CA TYR A 301 -10.92 0.85 -0.64
C TYR A 301 -11.95 -0.09 -1.25
N GLY A 302 -13.24 0.06 -0.88
CA GLY A 302 -14.36 -0.64 -1.50
C GLY A 302 -14.47 -0.36 -3.00
N ILE A 303 -13.97 0.81 -3.44
CA ILE A 303 -13.94 1.21 -4.84
C ILE A 303 -12.59 0.80 -5.46
N PRO A 304 -12.57 -0.19 -6.37
CA PRO A 304 -11.35 -0.77 -6.93
C PRO A 304 -10.75 0.10 -8.04
N ARG A 305 -10.51 1.38 -7.75
CA ARG A 305 -9.80 2.33 -8.61
C ARG A 305 -8.49 2.76 -7.96
N ARG A 306 -7.58 3.26 -8.80
CA ARG A 306 -6.32 3.88 -8.36
C ARG A 306 -6.61 5.13 -7.52
N ASP A 307 -7.39 6.04 -8.08
CA ASP A 307 -7.80 7.26 -7.39
C ASP A 307 -9.05 6.92 -6.57
N LYS A 308 -8.81 6.61 -5.29
CA LYS A 308 -9.86 6.24 -4.34
C LYS A 308 -10.58 7.49 -3.86
N PRO A 309 -11.91 7.45 -3.69
CA PRO A 309 -12.61 8.57 -3.08
C PRO A 309 -12.11 8.84 -1.66
N GLU A 310 -11.85 10.10 -1.39
CA GLU A 310 -11.58 10.60 -0.04
C GLU A 310 -12.92 10.88 0.64
N LEU A 311 -13.11 10.28 1.81
CA LEU A 311 -14.33 10.39 2.60
C LEU A 311 -14.21 11.47 3.69
N GLY A 312 -12.99 11.87 4.00
CA GLY A 312 -12.70 12.84 5.06
C GLY A 312 -11.27 12.72 5.55
N VAL A 313 -10.96 13.44 6.62
CA VAL A 313 -9.63 13.50 7.23
C VAL A 313 -9.75 13.31 8.74
N THR A 314 -8.86 12.50 9.31
CA THR A 314 -8.64 12.40 10.77
C THR A 314 -7.18 12.74 11.10
N ASN A 315 -6.71 12.48 12.31
CA ASN A 315 -5.32 12.66 12.72
C ASN A 315 -4.85 11.44 13.55
N TYR A 316 -3.56 11.39 13.90
CA TYR A 316 -3.03 10.24 14.65
C TYR A 316 -3.56 10.17 16.08
N LYS A 317 -3.90 11.30 16.72
CA LYS A 317 -4.46 11.33 18.08
C LYS A 317 -5.81 10.64 18.12
N ASP A 318 -6.70 11.00 17.19
CA ASP A 318 -8.04 10.42 17.07
C ASP A 318 -7.97 8.98 16.59
N ALA A 319 -7.15 8.66 15.59
CA ALA A 319 -6.96 7.30 15.10
C ALA A 319 -6.45 6.35 16.21
N ARG A 320 -5.60 6.84 17.12
CA ARG A 320 -5.07 6.07 18.26
C ARG A 320 -6.06 5.93 19.42
N SER A 321 -7.12 6.74 19.47
CA SER A 321 -8.19 6.60 20.47
C SER A 321 -8.96 5.28 20.33
N GLY A 322 -8.85 4.61 19.17
CA GLY A 322 -9.53 3.35 18.85
C GLY A 322 -10.87 3.54 18.14
N LYS A 323 -11.33 4.78 17.94
CA LYS A 323 -12.52 5.10 17.16
C LYS A 323 -12.34 6.38 16.35
N VAL A 324 -12.88 6.40 15.15
CA VAL A 324 -12.93 7.60 14.29
C VAL A 324 -14.34 7.72 13.73
N THR A 325 -14.90 8.93 13.77
CA THR A 325 -16.20 9.23 13.18
C THR A 325 -16.02 10.11 11.95
N ILE A 326 -16.68 9.74 10.85
CA ILE A 326 -16.76 10.53 9.63
C ILE A 326 -18.22 10.76 9.25
N GLU A 327 -18.51 11.89 8.62
CA GLU A 327 -19.79 12.12 7.95
C GLU A 327 -19.69 11.60 6.52
N VAL A 328 -20.58 10.69 6.12
CA VAL A 328 -20.67 10.18 4.76
C VAL A 328 -22.05 10.46 4.18
N GLU A 329 -22.11 10.64 2.86
CA GLU A 329 -23.37 10.79 2.14
C GLU A 329 -23.84 9.42 1.62
N ILE A 330 -25.01 8.97 2.08
CA ILE A 330 -25.66 7.73 1.65
C ILE A 330 -27.06 8.10 1.16
N GLU A 331 -27.36 7.80 -0.10
CA GLU A 331 -28.66 8.11 -0.74
C GLU A 331 -29.08 9.59 -0.60
N GLY A 332 -28.12 10.52 -0.67
CA GLY A 332 -28.37 11.96 -0.52
C GLY A 332 -28.60 12.44 0.91
N LYS A 333 -28.37 11.58 1.92
CA LYS A 333 -28.44 11.92 3.35
C LYS A 333 -27.05 11.86 3.98
N LYS A 334 -26.73 12.86 4.79
CA LYS A 334 -25.53 12.88 5.63
C LYS A 334 -25.74 11.98 6.84
N VAL A 335 -24.84 11.02 7.03
CA VAL A 335 -24.88 10.03 8.10
C VAL A 335 -23.51 9.94 8.76
N ASP A 336 -23.48 10.04 10.08
CA ASP A 336 -22.25 9.80 10.85
C ASP A 336 -21.96 8.30 10.94
N LYS A 337 -20.76 7.91 10.54
CA LYS A 337 -20.24 6.55 10.66
C LYS A 337 -19.09 6.52 11.65
N CYS A 338 -19.30 5.85 12.78
CA CYS A 338 -18.27 5.61 13.78
C CYS A 338 -17.60 4.26 13.52
N MET A 339 -16.31 4.28 13.21
CA MET A 339 -15.51 3.12 12.84
C MET A 339 -14.54 2.78 13.97
N ARG A 340 -14.31 1.49 14.24
CA ARG A 340 -13.17 1.09 15.07
C ARG A 340 -11.88 1.29 14.27
N SER A 341 -10.92 2.02 14.84
CA SER A 341 -9.63 2.23 14.20
C SER A 341 -8.59 1.22 14.69
N ALA A 342 -7.74 0.75 13.77
CA ALA A 342 -6.64 -0.17 14.08
C ALA A 342 -5.38 0.21 13.30
N SER A 343 -4.23 0.18 13.97
CA SER A 343 -2.95 0.41 13.31
C SER A 343 -2.40 -0.87 12.70
N VAL A 344 -1.90 -0.82 11.47
CA VAL A 344 -1.14 -1.91 10.85
C VAL A 344 0.36 -1.83 11.16
N SER A 345 0.80 -0.77 11.84
CA SER A 345 2.16 -0.54 12.33
C SER A 345 2.22 -0.69 13.86
N SER A 346 3.42 -0.94 14.41
CA SER A 346 3.60 -1.04 15.85
C SER A 346 4.20 0.23 16.43
N TYR A 347 3.36 1.04 17.09
CA TYR A 347 3.85 2.21 17.80
C TYR A 347 4.74 1.84 18.99
N LYS A 348 4.43 0.73 19.66
CA LYS A 348 5.26 0.19 20.75
C LYS A 348 6.70 -0.06 20.27
N VAL A 349 6.86 -0.78 19.16
CA VAL A 349 8.19 -1.09 18.60
C VAL A 349 8.84 0.18 18.04
N SER A 350 8.07 1.11 17.46
CA SER A 350 8.58 2.42 17.03
C SER A 350 9.22 3.20 18.19
N ARG A 351 8.59 3.19 19.36
CA ARG A 351 9.13 3.78 20.59
C ARG A 351 10.37 3.05 21.10
N GLU A 352 10.38 1.72 21.05
CA GLU A 352 11.56 0.92 21.39
C GLU A 352 12.75 1.25 20.48
N ILE A 353 12.54 1.44 19.17
CA ILE A 353 13.59 1.83 18.21
C ILE A 353 14.14 3.23 18.54
N SER A 354 13.28 4.21 18.79
CA SER A 354 13.71 5.57 19.17
C SER A 354 14.58 5.53 20.44
N LYS A 355 14.19 4.75 21.45
CA LYS A 355 14.96 4.55 22.68
C LYS A 355 16.28 3.81 22.46
N GLU A 356 16.28 2.76 21.64
CA GLU A 356 17.50 2.01 21.31
C GLU A 356 18.52 2.91 20.60
N LEU A 357 18.05 3.69 19.62
CA LEU A 357 18.90 4.66 18.93
C LEU A 357 19.41 5.75 19.89
N LYS A 358 18.59 6.22 20.84
CA LYS A 358 19.04 7.13 21.91
C LYS A 358 20.18 6.50 22.71
N ASN A 359 20.06 5.24 23.11
CA ASN A 359 21.09 4.53 23.85
C ASN A 359 22.39 4.40 23.03
N TRP A 360 22.31 4.00 21.76
CA TRP A 360 23.51 3.88 20.91
C TRP A 360 24.27 5.19 20.77
N ILE A 361 23.55 6.31 20.67
CA ILE A 361 24.18 7.64 20.58
C ILE A 361 24.75 8.03 21.93
N SER A 362 24.00 7.87 23.02
CA SER A 362 24.48 8.20 24.38
C SER A 362 25.69 7.37 24.81
N ASN A 363 25.83 6.14 24.30
CA ASN A 363 26.97 5.25 24.55
C ASN A 363 28.13 5.44 23.57
N SER A 364 28.06 6.44 22.68
CA SER A 364 29.07 6.71 21.64
C SER A 364 29.25 5.56 20.61
N GLU A 365 28.28 4.66 20.49
CA GLU A 365 28.25 3.55 19.52
C GLU A 365 27.72 4.01 18.15
N PHE A 366 27.01 5.13 18.12
CA PHE A 366 26.43 5.69 16.90
C PHE A 366 26.76 7.17 16.73
N MET A 367 27.60 7.48 15.73
CA MET A 367 27.89 8.86 15.32
C MET A 367 26.92 9.32 14.23
N LEU A 368 26.65 10.62 14.19
CA LEU A 368 25.84 11.25 13.16
C LEU A 368 26.64 11.50 11.89
N THR A 369 25.92 11.62 10.78
CA THR A 369 26.49 11.98 9.47
C THR A 369 25.73 13.17 8.91
N GLN A 370 26.44 14.09 8.28
CA GLN A 370 25.80 15.12 7.46
C GLN A 370 25.31 14.50 6.16
N ARG A 371 24.12 14.91 5.69
CA ARG A 371 23.65 14.51 4.36
C ARG A 371 24.60 14.98 3.26
N LEU A 372 24.81 14.14 2.26
CA LEU A 372 25.58 14.44 1.05
C LEU A 372 24.72 15.22 0.04
N GLU A 373 23.48 14.78 -0.16
CA GLU A 373 22.51 15.45 -1.04
C GLU A 373 21.12 15.49 -0.39
N PRO A 374 20.34 16.56 -0.61
CA PRO A 374 18.94 16.60 -0.22
C PRO A 374 18.11 15.58 -1.02
N LEU A 375 16.99 15.15 -0.45
CA LEU A 375 16.06 14.24 -1.13
C LEU A 375 15.35 14.98 -2.26
N LYS A 376 15.53 14.49 -3.49
CA LYS A 376 14.90 15.07 -4.69
C LYS A 376 13.43 14.64 -4.76
N SER A 377 12.55 15.61 -4.93
CA SER A 377 11.11 15.40 -5.09
C SER A 377 10.74 15.31 -6.57
N ALA A 378 10.00 14.26 -6.94
CA ALA A 378 9.37 14.14 -8.24
C ALA A 378 8.03 13.43 -8.08
N ALA A 379 6.94 14.10 -8.45
CA ALA A 379 5.61 13.51 -8.37
C ALA A 379 5.55 12.22 -9.23
N PRO A 380 5.14 11.08 -8.65
CA PRO A 380 5.02 9.85 -9.41
C PRO A 380 3.98 10.02 -10.51
N LYS A 381 4.33 9.59 -11.72
CA LYS A 381 3.40 9.56 -12.85
C LYS A 381 2.65 8.23 -12.83
N PRO A 382 1.34 8.23 -13.10
CA PRO A 382 0.62 6.99 -13.26
C PRO A 382 1.10 6.21 -14.49
N MET A 383 0.98 4.89 -14.43
CA MET A 383 1.21 4.02 -15.58
C MET A 383 0.28 4.41 -16.74
N LYS A 384 0.83 4.51 -17.95
CA LYS A 384 0.02 4.67 -19.17
C LYS A 384 -0.71 3.35 -19.43
N ALA A 385 -2.03 3.37 -19.32
CA ALA A 385 -2.89 2.24 -19.67
C ALA A 385 -3.97 2.69 -20.64
N LYS A 386 -4.22 1.89 -21.69
CA LYS A 386 -5.41 2.05 -22.53
C LYS A 386 -6.61 1.55 -21.74
N MET A 387 -7.37 2.46 -21.15
CA MET A 387 -8.58 2.15 -20.39
C MET A 387 -9.79 2.45 -21.27
N LYS A 388 -10.73 1.50 -21.34
CA LYS A 388 -12.08 1.76 -21.88
C LYS A 388 -13.03 1.97 -20.71
N LEU A 389 -13.88 2.98 -20.87
CA LEU A 389 -14.93 3.32 -19.92
C LEU A 389 -16.27 2.76 -20.41
N VAL A 390 -17.20 2.59 -19.48
CA VAL A 390 -18.59 2.17 -19.74
C VAL A 390 -19.23 3.08 -20.78
N LYS A 391 -19.03 4.40 -20.69
CA LYS A 391 -19.54 5.35 -21.69
C LYS A 391 -19.02 5.13 -23.12
N ASP A 392 -17.86 4.48 -23.27
CA ASP A 392 -17.24 4.24 -24.59
C ASP A 392 -17.92 3.10 -25.36
N ILE A 393 -18.72 2.27 -24.68
CA ILE A 393 -19.50 1.17 -25.28
C ILE A 393 -20.99 1.25 -25.03
N LEU A 394 -21.44 2.33 -24.42
CA LEU A 394 -22.83 2.52 -24.05
C LEU A 394 -23.72 2.48 -25.29
N SER A 395 -24.64 1.54 -25.32
CA SER A 395 -25.63 1.43 -26.40
C SER A 395 -26.55 2.66 -26.39
N ARG A 396 -26.71 3.30 -27.56
CA ARG A 396 -27.61 4.44 -27.80
C ARG A 396 -28.49 4.15 -29.01
N PRO A 397 -29.78 4.56 -29.01
CA PRO A 397 -30.50 5.31 -27.97
C PRO A 397 -30.84 4.46 -26.73
N VAL A 398 -31.15 5.13 -25.61
CA VAL A 398 -31.53 4.47 -24.35
C VAL A 398 -32.94 3.90 -24.48
N VAL A 399 -33.07 2.58 -24.33
CA VAL A 399 -34.38 1.90 -24.31
C VAL A 399 -34.76 1.65 -22.85
N VAL A 400 -35.90 2.19 -22.41
CA VAL A 400 -36.44 2.03 -21.04
C VAL A 400 -37.94 1.73 -21.08
N GLY A 401 -38.45 1.05 -20.06
CA GLY A 401 -39.88 0.92 -19.78
C GLY A 401 -40.29 1.77 -18.57
N SER A 402 -41.60 1.97 -18.37
CA SER A 402 -42.14 2.56 -17.14
C SER A 402 -42.84 1.49 -16.29
N LEU A 403 -43.19 1.82 -15.04
CA LEU A 403 -43.94 0.93 -14.13
C LEU A 403 -45.31 0.48 -14.70
N ASN A 404 -45.87 1.23 -15.65
CA ASN A 404 -47.15 0.93 -16.30
C ASN A 404 -46.99 0.06 -17.56
N THR A 405 -45.77 -0.32 -17.93
CA THR A 405 -45.51 -1.22 -19.05
C THR A 405 -46.16 -2.57 -18.74
N SER A 406 -46.79 -3.22 -19.71
CA SER A 406 -47.27 -4.61 -19.57
C SER A 406 -46.17 -5.60 -19.93
N ILE A 407 -46.26 -6.84 -19.45
CA ILE A 407 -45.32 -7.93 -19.81
C ILE A 407 -45.23 -8.11 -21.32
N THR A 408 -46.37 -8.04 -22.02
CA THR A 408 -46.44 -8.13 -23.48
C THR A 408 -45.72 -6.97 -24.17
N GLN A 409 -45.87 -5.74 -23.66
CA GLN A 409 -45.15 -4.59 -24.19
C GLN A 409 -43.64 -4.70 -23.93
N ALA A 410 -43.23 -5.09 -22.72
CA ALA A 410 -41.82 -5.29 -22.39
C ALA A 410 -41.17 -6.35 -23.27
N SER A 411 -41.84 -7.50 -23.47
CA SER A 411 -41.40 -8.56 -24.39
C SER A 411 -41.23 -8.05 -25.82
N ARG A 412 -42.21 -7.27 -26.33
CA ARG A 412 -42.12 -6.66 -27.66
C ARG A 412 -40.92 -5.72 -27.78
N VAL A 413 -40.70 -4.86 -26.79
CA VAL A 413 -39.56 -3.93 -26.74
C VAL A 413 -38.22 -4.68 -26.77
N LEU A 414 -38.08 -5.75 -25.98
CA LEU A 414 -36.87 -6.57 -25.96
C LEU A 414 -36.57 -7.17 -27.35
N ILE A 415 -37.58 -7.72 -28.00
CA ILE A 415 -37.46 -8.36 -29.33
C ILE A 415 -37.16 -7.32 -30.42
N GLU A 416 -37.95 -6.24 -30.49
CA GLU A 416 -37.82 -5.22 -31.55
C GLU A 416 -36.47 -4.49 -31.50
N ASN A 417 -35.90 -4.31 -30.31
CA ASN A 417 -34.61 -3.66 -30.13
C ASN A 417 -33.44 -4.65 -30.09
N ASN A 418 -33.69 -5.96 -30.18
CA ASN A 418 -32.70 -7.03 -30.07
C ASN A 418 -31.82 -6.89 -28.79
N ILE A 419 -32.48 -6.67 -27.66
CA ILE A 419 -31.86 -6.52 -26.34
C ILE A 419 -32.43 -7.53 -25.35
N ASN A 420 -31.67 -7.83 -24.29
CA ASN A 420 -32.07 -8.78 -23.25
C ASN A 420 -32.36 -8.12 -21.90
N HIS A 421 -32.19 -6.81 -21.80
CA HIS A 421 -32.28 -6.05 -20.56
C HIS A 421 -33.06 -4.77 -20.81
N LEU A 422 -34.12 -4.55 -20.04
CA LEU A 422 -34.98 -3.37 -20.09
C LEU A 422 -35.03 -2.71 -18.71
N PRO A 423 -34.30 -1.60 -18.51
CA PRO A 423 -34.44 -0.79 -17.31
C PRO A 423 -35.85 -0.20 -17.22
N ILE A 424 -36.44 -0.25 -16.03
CA ILE A 424 -37.73 0.34 -15.69
C ILE A 424 -37.47 1.63 -14.92
N VAL A 425 -38.07 2.74 -15.36
CA VAL A 425 -37.89 4.06 -14.77
C VAL A 425 -39.19 4.65 -14.19
N ASP A 426 -39.04 5.56 -13.24
CA ASP A 426 -40.15 6.38 -12.73
C ASP A 426 -40.50 7.53 -13.70
N GLU A 427 -41.46 8.35 -13.32
CA GLU A 427 -41.88 9.55 -14.07
C GLU A 427 -40.78 10.60 -14.26
N ASN A 428 -39.75 10.60 -13.40
CA ASN A 428 -38.59 11.49 -13.46
C ASN A 428 -37.43 10.88 -14.27
N GLY A 429 -37.59 9.67 -14.82
CA GLY A 429 -36.56 8.93 -15.54
C GLY A 429 -35.50 8.27 -14.65
N LYS A 430 -35.77 8.15 -13.34
CA LYS A 430 -34.89 7.48 -12.39
C LYS A 430 -35.11 5.99 -12.40
N LEU A 431 -34.03 5.23 -12.26
CA LEU A 431 -34.04 3.78 -12.27
C LEU A 431 -34.88 3.23 -11.09
N SER A 432 -35.91 2.46 -11.41
CA SER A 432 -36.86 1.84 -10.45
C SER A 432 -36.84 0.31 -10.47
N GLY A 433 -36.42 -0.29 -11.58
CA GLY A 433 -36.37 -1.74 -11.74
C GLY A 433 -35.53 -2.14 -12.95
N ILE A 434 -35.25 -3.43 -13.11
CA ILE A 434 -34.79 -4.00 -14.38
C ILE A 434 -35.57 -5.27 -14.68
N ILE A 435 -35.88 -5.47 -15.96
CA ILE A 435 -36.46 -6.71 -16.48
C ILE A 435 -35.55 -7.29 -17.53
N THR A 436 -35.44 -8.61 -17.52
CA THR A 436 -34.69 -9.38 -18.51
C THR A 436 -35.58 -10.34 -19.27
N SER A 437 -35.08 -10.85 -20.39
CA SER A 437 -35.74 -11.95 -21.13
C SER A 437 -36.03 -13.16 -20.22
N TRP A 438 -35.20 -13.41 -19.20
CA TRP A 438 -35.42 -14.47 -18.21
C TRP A 438 -36.62 -14.20 -17.30
N ASP A 439 -36.80 -12.95 -16.88
CA ASP A 439 -37.94 -12.56 -16.02
C ASP A 439 -39.26 -12.70 -16.76
N ILE A 440 -39.30 -12.39 -18.07
CA ILE A 440 -40.47 -12.63 -18.93
C ILE A 440 -40.78 -14.14 -19.02
N ALA A 441 -39.77 -14.97 -19.26
CA ALA A 441 -39.95 -16.42 -19.30
C ALA A 441 -40.46 -16.98 -17.96
N LYS A 442 -39.90 -16.49 -16.84
CA LYS A 442 -40.32 -16.85 -15.48
C LYS A 442 -41.76 -16.39 -15.21
N ALA A 443 -42.14 -15.20 -15.66
CA ALA A 443 -43.48 -14.66 -15.53
C ALA A 443 -44.53 -15.56 -16.19
N MET A 444 -44.24 -16.01 -17.42
CA MET A 444 -45.11 -16.94 -18.15
C MET A 444 -45.24 -18.30 -17.44
N ALA A 445 -44.13 -18.81 -16.90
CA ALA A 445 -44.13 -20.10 -16.18
C ALA A 445 -44.88 -20.04 -14.84
N GLN A 446 -45.00 -18.86 -14.23
CA GLN A 446 -45.58 -18.64 -12.90
C GLN A 446 -46.91 -17.88 -12.93
N ASP A 447 -47.50 -17.70 -14.11
CA ASP A 447 -48.76 -16.97 -14.33
C ASP A 447 -48.78 -15.57 -13.68
N LYS A 448 -47.68 -14.83 -13.86
CA LYS A 448 -47.54 -13.44 -13.37
C LYS A 448 -48.06 -12.47 -14.43
N HIS A 449 -48.72 -11.39 -13.98
CA HIS A 449 -49.43 -10.48 -14.89
C HIS A 449 -48.93 -9.03 -14.87
N SER A 450 -48.07 -8.65 -13.91
CA SER A 450 -47.58 -7.27 -13.79
C SER A 450 -46.05 -7.17 -13.81
N ILE A 451 -45.53 -6.06 -14.34
CA ILE A 451 -44.09 -5.75 -14.35
C ILE A 451 -43.55 -5.60 -12.93
N SER A 452 -44.31 -4.99 -12.03
CA SER A 452 -43.94 -4.82 -10.62
C SER A 452 -43.76 -6.15 -9.87
N GLU A 453 -44.43 -7.23 -10.31
CA GLU A 453 -44.27 -8.56 -9.70
C GLU A 453 -43.00 -9.30 -10.16
N ILE A 454 -42.42 -8.90 -11.29
CA ILE A 454 -41.34 -9.66 -11.96
C ILE A 454 -40.04 -8.87 -12.09
N MET A 455 -40.09 -7.55 -11.97
CA MET A 455 -38.89 -6.72 -12.04
C MET A 455 -37.99 -6.94 -10.84
N THR A 456 -36.68 -6.93 -11.08
CA THR A 456 -35.70 -6.89 -9.98
C THR A 456 -35.59 -5.45 -9.48
N THR A 457 -35.82 -5.24 -8.18
CA THR A 457 -35.82 -3.92 -7.53
C THR A 457 -34.51 -3.59 -6.80
N TYR A 458 -33.73 -4.59 -6.39
CA TYR A 458 -32.36 -4.40 -5.93
C TYR A 458 -31.42 -4.43 -7.15
N ILE A 459 -31.08 -3.25 -7.67
CA ILE A 459 -30.46 -3.13 -8.98
C ILE A 459 -28.98 -2.78 -8.83
N VAL A 460 -28.13 -3.65 -9.36
CA VAL A 460 -26.71 -3.35 -9.50
C VAL A 460 -26.52 -2.51 -10.76
N SER A 461 -25.98 -1.30 -10.61
CA SER A 461 -25.76 -0.35 -11.71
C SER A 461 -24.28 -0.01 -11.89
N ALA A 462 -23.97 0.62 -13.03
CA ALA A 462 -22.66 1.18 -13.34
C ALA A 462 -22.74 2.70 -13.57
N THR A 463 -21.61 3.39 -13.42
CA THR A 463 -21.49 4.81 -13.80
C THR A 463 -20.81 4.95 -15.17
N PRO A 464 -21.06 6.03 -15.93
CA PRO A 464 -20.45 6.21 -17.26
C PRO A 464 -18.91 6.25 -17.22
N ASP A 465 -18.33 6.70 -16.11
CA ASP A 465 -16.89 6.78 -15.89
C ASP A 465 -16.31 5.52 -15.22
N GLU A 466 -17.09 4.45 -15.09
CA GLU A 466 -16.63 3.13 -14.66
C GLU A 466 -15.86 2.41 -15.75
N THR A 467 -14.85 1.62 -15.36
CA THR A 467 -14.04 0.85 -16.30
C THR A 467 -14.80 -0.40 -16.73
N ILE A 468 -14.53 -0.88 -17.94
CA ILE A 468 -15.15 -2.11 -18.44
C ILE A 468 -14.83 -3.31 -17.53
N ASP A 469 -13.61 -3.39 -17.00
CA ASP A 469 -13.21 -4.47 -16.09
C ASP A 469 -13.99 -4.43 -14.76
N MET A 470 -14.27 -3.23 -14.24
CA MET A 470 -15.10 -3.07 -13.04
C MET A 470 -16.55 -3.49 -13.30
N ALA A 471 -17.12 -3.06 -14.43
CA ALA A 471 -18.45 -3.48 -14.86
C ALA A 471 -18.53 -5.01 -15.04
N ALA A 472 -17.55 -5.63 -15.69
CA ALA A 472 -17.48 -7.09 -15.85
C ALA A 472 -17.39 -7.83 -14.50
N ARG A 473 -16.59 -7.32 -13.56
CA ARG A 473 -16.50 -7.88 -12.20
C ARG A 473 -17.81 -7.75 -11.44
N LYS A 474 -18.52 -6.61 -11.55
CA LYS A 474 -19.85 -6.43 -10.96
C LYS A 474 -20.84 -7.45 -11.51
N MET A 475 -20.86 -7.65 -12.83
CA MET A 475 -21.70 -8.66 -13.49
C MET A 475 -21.41 -10.07 -12.97
N SER A 476 -20.13 -10.46 -12.98
CA SER A 476 -19.69 -11.78 -12.54
C SER A 476 -20.01 -12.06 -11.07
N ARG A 477 -19.75 -11.10 -10.17
CA ARG A 477 -20.02 -11.25 -8.72
C ARG A 477 -21.49 -11.41 -8.40
N ASN A 478 -22.36 -10.66 -9.09
CA ASN A 478 -23.79 -10.69 -8.86
C ASN A 478 -24.49 -11.76 -9.72
N ASN A 479 -23.74 -12.53 -10.52
CA ASN A 479 -24.27 -13.50 -11.47
C ASN A 479 -25.35 -12.90 -12.41
N ILE A 480 -25.11 -11.69 -12.90
CA ILE A 480 -25.98 -10.96 -13.82
C ILE A 480 -25.29 -10.70 -15.15
N SER A 481 -26.07 -10.51 -16.21
CA SER A 481 -25.58 -10.36 -17.59
C SER A 481 -25.64 -8.94 -18.14
N GLY A 482 -26.09 -7.98 -17.34
CA GLY A 482 -26.19 -6.59 -17.76
C GLY A 482 -26.32 -5.63 -16.58
N LEU A 483 -25.85 -4.40 -16.78
CA LEU A 483 -25.85 -3.32 -15.80
C LEU A 483 -26.52 -2.09 -16.43
N PRO A 484 -27.61 -1.57 -15.84
CA PRO A 484 -28.07 -0.23 -16.11
C PRO A 484 -26.95 0.76 -15.78
N VAL A 485 -26.73 1.72 -16.66
CA VAL A 485 -25.76 2.80 -16.46
C VAL A 485 -26.54 4.04 -16.03
N VAL A 486 -26.19 4.61 -14.88
CA VAL A 486 -26.90 5.77 -14.31
C VAL A 486 -25.96 6.94 -14.07
N ASP A 487 -26.52 8.16 -14.08
CA ASP A 487 -25.83 9.37 -13.63
C ASP A 487 -25.90 9.55 -12.10
N SER A 488 -25.33 10.65 -11.60
CA SER A 488 -25.33 10.98 -10.17
C SER A 488 -26.72 11.21 -9.56
N ASN A 489 -27.74 11.43 -10.39
CA ASN A 489 -29.14 11.63 -9.97
C ASN A 489 -29.98 10.34 -10.13
N ASN A 490 -29.33 9.20 -10.34
CA ASN A 490 -29.93 7.90 -10.62
C ASN A 490 -30.74 7.85 -11.93
N LYS A 491 -30.47 8.74 -12.89
CA LYS A 491 -31.13 8.76 -14.19
C LYS A 491 -30.47 7.75 -15.12
N VAL A 492 -31.27 6.94 -15.82
CA VAL A 492 -30.75 5.90 -16.73
C VAL A 492 -30.16 6.53 -18.00
N LEU A 493 -28.88 6.24 -18.25
CA LEU A 493 -28.12 6.65 -19.42
C LEU A 493 -28.01 5.54 -20.48
N GLY A 494 -28.27 4.28 -20.12
CA GLY A 494 -28.13 3.12 -21.01
C GLY A 494 -28.02 1.82 -20.26
N VAL A 495 -27.66 0.75 -20.98
CA VAL A 495 -27.30 -0.55 -20.42
C VAL A 495 -25.97 -0.98 -21.05
N VAL A 496 -25.10 -1.56 -20.24
CA VAL A 496 -23.96 -2.34 -20.72
C VAL A 496 -24.21 -3.81 -20.40
N SER A 497 -24.11 -4.67 -21.40
CA SER A 497 -24.30 -6.12 -21.27
C SER A 497 -22.98 -6.89 -21.32
N ALA A 498 -23.00 -8.13 -20.86
CA ALA A 498 -21.88 -9.07 -21.01
C ALA A 498 -21.51 -9.29 -22.48
N GLU A 499 -22.48 -9.18 -23.40
CA GLU A 499 -22.24 -9.26 -24.85
C GLU A 499 -21.45 -8.06 -25.37
N ASP A 500 -21.76 -6.85 -24.90
CA ASP A 500 -21.01 -5.63 -25.27
C ASP A 500 -19.54 -5.74 -24.83
N ILE A 501 -19.32 -6.28 -23.62
CA ILE A 501 -17.98 -6.55 -23.09
C ILE A 501 -17.28 -7.66 -23.91
N SER A 502 -17.97 -8.74 -24.24
CA SER A 502 -17.42 -9.83 -25.05
C SER A 502 -17.01 -9.36 -26.45
N LYS A 503 -17.83 -8.54 -27.12
CA LYS A 503 -17.52 -7.93 -28.43
C LYS A 503 -16.24 -7.08 -28.40
N LEU A 504 -15.97 -6.40 -27.28
CA LEU A 504 -14.71 -5.66 -27.11
C LEU A 504 -13.49 -6.58 -27.05
N ILE A 505 -13.59 -7.70 -26.32
CA ILE A 505 -12.49 -8.66 -26.16
C ILE A 505 -12.21 -9.35 -27.49
N GLY A 506 -13.26 -9.82 -28.18
CA GLY A 506 -13.14 -10.50 -29.47
C GLY A 506 -12.51 -9.63 -30.57
N ARG A 507 -12.77 -8.31 -30.57
CA ARG A 507 -12.15 -7.37 -31.52
C ARG A 507 -10.66 -7.11 -31.23
N ASN A 508 -10.21 -7.23 -29.97
CA ASN A 508 -8.81 -7.07 -29.61
C ASN A 508 -7.98 -8.36 -29.80
N GLY A 509 -8.62 -9.54 -29.82
CA GLY A 509 -7.96 -10.85 -30.00
C GLY A 509 -7.57 -11.18 -31.44
N LEU A 510 -8.08 -10.45 -32.45
CA LEU A 510 -7.80 -10.71 -33.88
C LEU A 510 -6.58 -9.97 -34.43
N HIS A 511 -5.83 -9.24 -33.58
CA HIS A 511 -4.54 -8.66 -33.93
C HIS A 511 -3.44 -9.23 -33.05
N LYS A 512 -3.15 -10.53 -33.23
CA LYS A 512 -1.87 -11.21 -33.02
C LYS A 512 -2.08 -12.72 -33.17
N ILE A 513 -1.94 -13.19 -34.41
CA ILE A 513 -1.37 -14.51 -34.70
C ILE A 513 -0.14 -14.23 -35.56
#